data_AF-A0A7I6GXV6-F1
#
_entry.id   AF-A0A7I6GXV6-F1
#
_cell.length_a   1.000
_cell.length_b   1.000
_cell.length_c   1.000
_cell.angle_alpha   90.00
_cell.angle_beta   90.00
_cell.angle_gamma   90.00
#
_symmetry.space_group_name_H-M   'P 1'
#
loop_
_entity.id
_entity.type
_entity.pdbx_description
1 polymer ?
#
loop_
_entity_poly.entity_id
_entity_poly.type
_entity_poly.pdbx_seq_one_letter_code
_entity_poly.pdbx_strand_id
1 'polypeptide(L)'
;MDTGKPIKNIITRYKDNGIIKSYTFSKVYYIEFKFKKGGVFCYLRSLARLIKKERINKKYFQAFINMLNRLEKEVYRFYCKELPDEGIINKWIEKILK
;
A
#
# COMPACT_ATOMS: atom_id res chain seq x y z
N MET A 1 -3.77 -8.41 -7.59
CA MET A 1 -2.85 -7.42 -7.02
C MET A 1 -1.49 -8.05 -6.98
N ASP A 2 -0.57 -7.53 -7.78
CA ASP A 2 0.81 -8.00 -7.79
C ASP A 2 1.62 -7.10 -6.86
N THR A 3 2.23 -7.69 -5.84
CA THR A 3 3.33 -7.03 -5.14
C THR A 3 4.56 -7.18 -6.00
N GLY A 4 4.92 -6.12 -6.72
CA GLY A 4 6.11 -6.12 -7.56
C GLY A 4 7.40 -6.33 -6.78
N LYS A 5 8.50 -6.60 -7.50
CA LYS A 5 9.83 -6.68 -6.89
C LYS A 5 10.09 -5.37 -6.14
N PRO A 6 10.53 -5.46 -4.88
CA PRO A 6 10.72 -4.30 -4.03
C PRO A 6 11.84 -3.42 -4.58
N ILE A 7 11.60 -2.12 -4.62
CA ILE A 7 12.61 -1.14 -5.01
C ILE A 7 13.51 -0.91 -3.80
N LYS A 8 14.83 -0.98 -4.02
CA LYS A 8 15.84 -0.83 -2.97
C LYS A 8 16.45 0.56 -3.01
N ASN A 9 16.88 1.05 -1.84
CA ASN A 9 17.65 2.28 -1.69
C ASN A 9 16.97 3.54 -2.30
N ILE A 10 15.67 3.70 -2.09
CA ILE A 10 14.97 4.92 -2.52
C ILE A 10 15.39 6.09 -1.61
N ILE A 11 15.78 7.20 -2.21
CA ILE A 11 15.99 8.47 -1.53
C ILE A 11 14.89 9.42 -2.00
N THR A 12 14.03 9.86 -1.10
CA THR A 12 13.02 10.87 -1.41
C THR A 12 13.40 12.16 -0.72
N ARG A 13 13.32 13.26 -1.46
CA ARG A 13 13.60 14.61 -0.99
C ARG A 13 12.32 15.43 -1.08
N TYR A 14 12.03 16.20 -0.06
CA TYR A 14 10.89 17.11 -0.03
C TYR A 14 11.27 18.41 0.68
N LYS A 15 10.58 19.48 0.33
CA LYS A 15 10.79 20.80 0.91
C LYS A 15 9.72 21.05 1.94
N ASP A 16 10.14 21.37 3.17
CA ASP A 16 9.26 21.67 4.29
C ASP A 16 9.76 22.96 4.94
N ASN A 17 8.94 24.02 4.91
CA ASN A 17 9.29 25.36 5.41
C ASN A 17 10.66 25.88 4.92
N GLY A 18 10.99 25.66 3.65
CA GLY A 18 12.26 26.11 3.06
C GLY A 18 13.44 25.15 3.26
N ILE A 19 13.33 24.20 4.18
CA ILE A 19 14.38 23.21 4.48
C ILE A 19 14.18 21.97 3.60
N ILE A 20 15.25 21.54 2.92
CA ILE A 20 15.25 20.28 2.18
C ILE A 20 15.41 19.14 3.18
N LYS A 21 14.38 18.33 3.32
CA LYS A 21 14.40 17.09 4.10
C LYS A 21 14.53 15.91 3.15
N SER A 22 15.29 14.90 3.56
CA SER A 22 15.44 13.66 2.80
C SER A 22 15.21 12.45 3.67
N TYR A 23 14.49 11.45 3.15
CA TYR A 23 14.36 10.14 3.79
C TYR A 23 14.82 9.03 2.85
N THR A 24 15.51 8.06 3.44
CA THR A 24 15.98 6.84 2.77
C THR A 24 15.09 5.66 3.13
N PHE A 25 14.74 4.88 2.11
CA PHE A 25 14.09 3.59 2.26
C PHE A 25 14.97 2.48 1.72
N SER A 26 15.39 1.56 2.60
CA SER A 26 16.16 0.38 2.22
C SER A 26 15.38 -0.58 1.32
N LYS A 27 14.06 -0.69 1.53
CA LYS A 27 13.17 -1.56 0.76
C LYS A 27 11.74 -1.00 0.80
N VAL A 28 11.17 -0.71 -0.37
CA VAL A 28 9.78 -0.25 -0.50
C VAL A 28 9.01 -1.26 -1.34
N TYR A 29 7.86 -1.66 -0.82
CA TYR A 29 6.89 -2.44 -1.55
C TYR A 29 5.86 -1.48 -2.13
N TYR A 30 5.30 -1.82 -3.28
CA TYR A 30 4.21 -1.05 -3.85
C TYR A 30 3.00 -1.93 -4.12
N ILE A 31 1.84 -1.30 -4.06
CA ILE A 31 0.58 -1.84 -4.58
C ILE A 31 0.32 -1.11 -5.89
N GLU A 32 0.08 -1.86 -6.96
CA GLU A 32 -0.36 -1.29 -8.23
C GLU A 32 -1.84 -1.59 -8.45
N PHE A 33 -2.64 -0.53 -8.53
CA PHE A 33 -4.02 -0.58 -9.00
C PHE A 33 -4.02 -0.30 -10.50
N LYS A 34 -4.23 -1.35 -11.32
CA LYS A 34 -4.25 -1.24 -12.78
C LYS A 34 -5.66 -0.97 -13.27
N PHE A 35 -5.83 0.05 -14.10
CA PHE A 35 -7.08 0.41 -14.78
C PHE A 35 -6.84 0.53 -16.29
N LYS A 36 -7.92 0.51 -17.09
CA LYS A 36 -7.82 0.55 -18.57
C LYS A 36 -7.12 1.81 -19.11
N LYS A 37 -7.21 2.94 -18.41
CA LYS A 37 -6.66 4.25 -18.83
C LYS A 37 -5.47 4.72 -17.98
N GLY A 38 -4.91 3.88 -17.11
CA GLY A 38 -3.83 4.27 -16.21
C GLY A 38 -3.75 3.37 -14.97
N GLY A 39 -2.91 3.76 -14.00
CA GLY A 39 -2.79 3.02 -12.75
C GLY A 39 -2.31 3.89 -11.61
N VAL A 40 -2.49 3.40 -10.39
CA VAL A 40 -2.01 4.05 -9.16
C VAL A 40 -0.99 3.15 -8.49
N PHE A 41 0.19 3.70 -8.23
CA PHE A 41 1.25 3.04 -7.47
C PHE A 41 1.27 3.58 -6.04
N CYS A 42 0.95 2.73 -5.07
CA CYS A 42 0.99 3.07 -3.65
C CYS A 42 2.24 2.48 -3.01
N TYR A 43 3.22 3.32 -2.71
CA TYR A 43 4.48 2.93 -2.06
C TYR A 43 4.30 2.82 -0.55
N LEU A 44 4.52 1.62 -0.01
CA LEU A 44 4.28 1.28 1.39
C LEU A 44 5.55 0.73 2.02
N ARG A 45 6.19 1.55 2.85
CA ARG A 45 7.38 1.17 3.63
C ARG A 45 7.10 0.00 4.58
N SER A 46 5.91 -0.02 5.18
CA SER A 46 5.57 -0.95 6.25
C SER A 46 5.02 -2.30 5.76
N LEU A 47 4.74 -2.46 4.45
CA LEU A 47 4.14 -3.68 3.90
C LEU A 47 4.94 -4.93 4.30
N ALA A 48 6.27 -4.86 4.15
CA ALA A 48 7.20 -5.95 4.49
C ALA A 48 7.12 -6.43 5.95
N ARG A 49 6.85 -5.49 6.87
CA ARG A 49 6.83 -5.75 8.32
C ARG A 49 5.46 -6.19 8.80
N LEU A 50 4.42 -5.86 8.03
CA LEU A 50 3.02 -6.05 8.38
C LEU A 50 2.48 -7.38 7.86
N ILE A 51 2.97 -7.87 6.72
CA ILE A 51 2.69 -9.21 6.21
C ILE A 51 3.49 -10.27 7.01
N LYS A 52 3.16 -10.43 8.29
CA LYS A 52 3.60 -11.57 9.11
C LYS A 52 2.40 -12.09 9.87
N LYS A 53 2.08 -13.39 9.71
CA LYS A 53 0.91 -14.05 10.33
C LYS A 53 0.82 -13.76 11.83
N GLU A 54 1.96 -13.71 12.51
CA GLU A 54 2.09 -13.43 13.95
C GLU A 54 1.53 -12.07 14.41
N ARG A 55 1.30 -11.10 13.51
CA ARG A 55 0.96 -9.72 13.87
C ARG A 55 -0.47 -9.30 13.50
N ILE A 56 -1.27 -10.18 12.90
CA ILE A 56 -2.65 -9.91 12.44
C ILE A 56 -3.56 -9.38 13.55
N ASN A 57 -3.42 -9.97 14.75
CA ASN A 57 -4.28 -9.65 15.89
C ASN A 57 -3.84 -8.38 16.63
N LYS A 58 -2.76 -7.72 16.20
CA LYS A 58 -2.31 -6.47 16.82
C LYS A 58 -3.16 -5.30 16.32
N LYS A 59 -3.57 -4.41 17.23
CA LYS A 59 -4.34 -3.19 16.93
C LYS A 59 -3.74 -2.34 15.80
N TYR A 60 -2.41 -2.25 15.73
CA TYR A 60 -1.71 -1.56 14.65
C TYR A 60 -1.91 -2.21 13.27
N PHE A 61 -1.97 -3.53 13.19
CA PHE A 61 -2.24 -4.23 11.94
C PHE A 61 -3.66 -3.95 11.47
N GLN A 62 -4.65 -4.01 12.36
CA GLN A 62 -6.05 -3.67 12.05
C GLN A 62 -6.20 -2.22 11.57
N ALA A 63 -5.53 -1.27 12.22
CA ALA A 63 -5.50 0.12 11.78
C ALA A 63 -4.89 0.27 10.37
N PHE A 64 -3.83 -0.48 10.07
CA PHE A 64 -3.21 -0.50 8.75
C PHE A 64 -4.14 -1.09 7.67
N ILE A 65 -4.83 -2.20 7.95
CA ILE A 65 -5.80 -2.79 7.02
C ILE A 65 -6.95 -1.81 6.75
N ASN A 66 -7.46 -1.14 7.79
CA ASN A 66 -8.49 -0.12 7.61
C ASN A 66 -8.02 1.06 6.76
N MET A 67 -6.77 1.51 6.94
CA MET A 67 -6.16 2.54 6.09
C MET A 67 -6.08 2.08 4.63
N LEU A 68 -5.63 0.84 4.40
CA LEU A 68 -5.54 0.26 3.07
C LEU A 68 -6.91 0.14 2.38
N ASN A 69 -7.92 -0.36 3.10
CA ASN A 69 -9.27 -0.49 2.57
C ASN A 69 -9.91 0.88 2.25
N ARG A 70 -9.60 1.91 3.04
CA ARG A 70 -9.99 3.29 2.72
C ARG A 70 -9.29 3.80 1.45
N LEU A 71 -7.97 3.58 1.35
CA LEU A 71 -7.19 3.96 0.17
C LEU A 71 -7.73 3.29 -1.10
N GLU A 72 -8.05 1.98 -1.03
CA GLU A 72 -8.64 1.25 -2.14
C GLU A 72 -9.97 1.86 -2.59
N LYS A 73 -10.87 2.16 -1.64
CA LYS A 73 -12.14 2.83 -1.94
C LYS A 73 -11.94 4.16 -2.66
N GLU A 74 -11.01 4.98 -2.18
CA GLU A 74 -10.71 6.29 -2.80
C GLU A 74 -10.09 6.16 -4.19
N VAL A 75 -9.21 5.18 -4.41
CA VAL A 75 -8.65 4.91 -5.74
C VAL A 75 -9.74 4.47 -6.72
N TYR A 76 -10.65 3.59 -6.30
CA TYR A 76 -11.78 3.17 -7.13
C TYR A 76 -12.73 4.33 -7.45
N ARG A 77 -13.05 5.18 -6.46
CA ARG A 77 -13.82 6.41 -6.64
C ARG A 77 -13.15 7.37 -7.62
N PHE A 78 -11.83 7.57 -7.51
CA PHE A 78 -11.07 8.42 -8.42
C PHE A 78 -11.18 7.97 -9.89
N TYR A 79 -11.27 6.66 -10.15
CA TYR A 79 -11.51 6.12 -11.50
C TYR A 79 -13.01 5.97 -11.87
N CYS A 80 -13.93 6.48 -11.04
CA CYS A 80 -15.38 6.30 -11.19
C CYS A 80 -15.76 4.82 -11.37
N LYS A 81 -15.15 3.93 -10.57
CA LYS A 81 -15.41 2.49 -10.56
C LYS A 81 -15.97 2.05 -9.23
N GLU A 82 -16.81 1.03 -9.28
CA GLU A 82 -17.28 0.33 -8.08
C GLU A 82 -16.21 -0.62 -7.57
N LEU A 83 -16.06 -0.65 -6.24
CA LEU A 83 -15.19 -1.60 -5.57
C LEU A 83 -15.85 -2.99 -5.61
N PRO A 84 -15.18 -4.04 -6.11
CA PRO A 84 -15.71 -5.40 -6.03
C PRO A 84 -15.87 -5.82 -4.56
N ASP A 85 -16.94 -6.55 -4.22
CA ASP A 85 -17.44 -6.78 -2.85
C ASP A 85 -16.36 -6.87 -1.75
N GLU A 86 -15.54 -7.92 -1.78
CA GLU A 86 -14.55 -8.16 -0.73
C GLU A 86 -13.33 -7.24 -0.81
N GLY A 87 -13.18 -6.45 -1.88
CA GLY A 87 -11.98 -5.65 -2.16
C GLY A 87 -10.79 -6.52 -2.57
N ILE A 88 -9.89 -5.98 -3.39
CA ILE A 88 -8.69 -6.69 -3.84
C ILE A 88 -7.71 -6.84 -2.68
N ILE A 89 -7.66 -5.87 -1.77
CA ILE A 89 -6.75 -5.88 -0.62
C ILE A 89 -7.08 -7.03 0.35
N ASN A 90 -8.35 -7.20 0.72
CA ASN A 90 -8.71 -8.28 1.65
C ASN A 90 -8.46 -9.67 1.01
N LYS A 91 -8.84 -9.87 -0.26
CA LYS A 91 -8.52 -11.10 -1.01
C LYS A 91 -7.03 -11.41 -1.03
N TRP A 92 -6.19 -10.39 -1.21
CA TRP A 92 -4.74 -10.54 -1.20
C TRP A 92 -4.20 -10.89 0.19
N ILE A 93 -4.72 -10.26 1.25
CA ILE A 93 -4.36 -10.59 2.63
C ILE A 93 -4.71 -12.05 2.92
N GLU A 94 -5.94 -12.48 2.66
CA GLU A 94 -6.38 -13.86 2.87
C GLU A 94 -5.47 -14.88 2.19
N LYS A 95 -5.03 -14.60 0.95
CA LYS A 95 -4.11 -15.47 0.21
C LYS A 95 -2.74 -15.61 0.89
N ILE A 96 -2.25 -14.58 1.57
CA ILE A 96 -0.98 -14.64 2.31
C ILE A 96 -1.15 -15.26 3.70
N LEU A 97 -2.36 -15.15 4.25
CA LEU A 97 -2.70 -15.67 5.56
C LEU A 97 -3.10 -17.15 5.55
N LYS A 98 -3.48 -17.71 4.39
CA LYS A 98 -3.46 -19.15 4.15
C LYS A 98 -2.04 -19.67 4.11
#